data_AF-A0A1W6BV22-F1
#
_entry.id   AF-A0A1W6BV22-F1
#
_cell.length_a   1.000
_cell.length_b   1.000
_cell.length_c   1.000
_cell.angle_alpha   90.00
_cell.angle_beta   90.00
_cell.angle_gamma   90.00
#
_symmetry.space_group_name_H-M   'P 1'
#
loop_
_entity.id
_entity.type
_entity.pdbx_description
1 polymer ?
#
loop_
_entity_poly.entity_id
_entity_poly.type
_entity_poly.pdbx_seq_one_letter_code
_entity_poly.pdbx_strand_id
1 'polypeptide(L)'
;MIVISPKEQISLIADDIRTKYSTSFPVNVIEIANNLGLKVYTYNEKNPNISGMLNANKKEIFINENDLPLRQKFSIAHEIGHWVLDYKSIAPQKDIFEISYRNVISKQELKEVRANHFAACLIMPEEETKKAWALNNYDIDDTAKYLSVSRSALTFRLDNLGLLNE
;
A
#
# COMPACT_ATOMS: atom_id res chain seq x y z
N MET A 1 -8.62 -28.97 -5.38
CA MET A 1 -8.62 -27.88 -4.38
C MET A 1 -7.62 -26.86 -4.88
N ILE A 2 -8.06 -25.70 -5.37
CA ILE A 2 -7.14 -24.68 -5.90
C ILE A 2 -6.41 -24.06 -4.70
N VAL A 3 -5.10 -24.27 -4.61
CA VAL A 3 -4.27 -23.64 -3.58
C VAL A 3 -3.88 -22.27 -4.11
N ILE A 4 -4.50 -21.23 -3.56
CA ILE A 4 -4.25 -19.82 -3.90
C ILE A 4 -2.89 -19.41 -3.34
N SER A 5 -2.04 -18.74 -4.13
CA SER A 5 -0.71 -18.32 -3.69
C SER A 5 -0.76 -17.25 -2.58
N PRO A 6 0.28 -17.11 -1.72
CA PRO A 6 0.30 -16.06 -0.70
C PRO A 6 0.15 -14.63 -1.25
N LYS A 7 0.72 -14.34 -2.43
CA LYS A 7 0.59 -13.03 -3.09
C LYS A 7 -0.85 -12.77 -3.55
N GLU A 8 -1.51 -13.80 -4.05
CA GLU A 8 -2.90 -13.72 -4.52
C GLU A 8 -3.87 -13.56 -3.34
N GLN A 9 -3.62 -14.24 -2.21
CA GLN A 9 -4.36 -14.00 -0.97
C GLN A 9 -4.26 -12.53 -0.51
N ILE A 10 -3.05 -11.95 -0.53
CA ILE A 10 -2.87 -10.53 -0.17
C ILE A 10 -3.58 -9.60 -1.15
N SER A 11 -3.58 -9.93 -2.44
CA SER A 11 -4.33 -9.17 -3.47
C SER A 11 -5.83 -9.16 -3.16
N LEU A 12 -6.41 -10.32 -2.83
CA LEU A 12 -7.82 -10.44 -2.46
C LEU A 12 -8.16 -9.66 -1.19
N ILE A 13 -7.29 -9.68 -0.17
CA ILE A 13 -7.49 -8.91 1.06
C ILE A 13 -7.44 -7.40 0.76
N ALA A 14 -6.49 -6.94 -0.07
CA ALA A 14 -6.42 -5.54 -0.46
C ALA A 14 -7.69 -5.11 -1.22
N ASP A 15 -8.21 -5.95 -2.10
CA ASP A 15 -9.42 -5.64 -2.86
C ASP A 15 -10.69 -5.66 -2.02
N ASP A 16 -10.81 -6.56 -1.03
CA ASP A 16 -11.89 -6.56 -0.04
C ASP A 16 -11.91 -5.25 0.77
N ILE A 17 -10.74 -4.84 1.28
CA ILE A 17 -10.58 -3.58 2.01
C ILE A 17 -10.95 -2.38 1.15
N ARG A 18 -10.45 -2.33 -0.10
CA ARG A 18 -10.78 -1.26 -1.06
C ARG A 18 -12.27 -1.21 -1.34
N THR A 19 -12.87 -2.34 -1.73
CA THR A 19 -14.29 -2.42 -2.12
C THR A 19 -15.21 -2.02 -0.96
N LYS A 20 -14.80 -2.31 0.28
CA LYS A 20 -15.55 -1.95 1.46
C LYS A 20 -15.50 -0.47 1.83
N TYR A 21 -14.36 0.21 1.60
CA TYR A 21 -14.13 1.54 2.17
C TYR A 21 -13.78 2.66 1.17
N SER A 22 -13.42 2.35 -0.08
CA SER A 22 -13.12 3.36 -1.12
C SER A 22 -13.17 2.73 -2.52
N THR A 23 -14.31 2.84 -3.21
CA THR A 23 -14.47 2.30 -4.58
C THR A 23 -14.06 3.27 -5.69
N SER A 24 -13.89 4.56 -5.39
CA SER A 24 -13.50 5.58 -6.36
C SER A 24 -11.98 5.60 -6.62
N PHE A 25 -11.60 6.08 -7.80
CA PHE A 25 -10.21 6.30 -8.18
C PHE A 25 -9.91 7.79 -8.37
N PRO A 26 -8.73 8.27 -7.95
CA PRO A 26 -7.69 7.52 -7.25
C PRO A 26 -8.11 7.11 -5.83
N VAL A 27 -7.61 5.96 -5.35
CA VAL A 27 -7.97 5.40 -4.03
C VAL A 27 -7.62 6.37 -2.89
N ASN A 28 -8.60 6.64 -2.03
CA ASN A 28 -8.42 7.51 -0.85
C ASN A 28 -7.93 6.70 0.35
N VAL A 29 -6.60 6.61 0.49
CA VAL A 29 -5.97 5.82 1.56
C VAL A 29 -6.24 6.38 2.97
N ILE A 30 -6.51 7.68 3.11
CA ILE A 30 -6.87 8.31 4.39
C ILE A 30 -8.27 7.86 4.82
N GLU A 31 -9.23 7.83 3.89
CA GLU A 31 -10.57 7.33 4.14
C GLU A 31 -10.56 5.85 4.54
N ILE A 32 -9.77 5.02 3.85
CA ILE A 32 -9.59 3.61 4.22
C ILE A 32 -9.00 3.49 5.63
N ALA A 33 -7.94 4.24 5.95
CA ALA A 33 -7.33 4.23 7.28
C ALA A 33 -8.35 4.60 8.38
N ASN A 34 -9.08 5.70 8.19
CA ASN A 34 -10.08 6.19 9.14
C ASN A 34 -11.21 5.16 9.36
N ASN A 35 -11.71 4.52 8.29
CA ASN A 35 -12.73 3.48 8.38
C ASN A 35 -12.24 2.21 9.08
N LEU A 36 -10.92 1.94 9.05
CA LEU A 36 -10.28 0.88 9.84
C LEU A 36 -10.03 1.28 11.30
N GLY A 37 -10.36 2.52 11.67
CA GLY A 37 -10.12 3.10 12.99
C GLY A 37 -8.65 3.51 13.22
N LEU A 38 -7.87 3.65 12.14
CA LEU A 38 -6.50 4.17 12.17
C LEU A 38 -6.54 5.70 12.03
N LYS A 39 -5.70 6.40 12.78
CA LYS A 39 -5.48 7.85 12.63
C LYS A 39 -4.15 8.09 11.93
N VAL A 40 -4.15 8.95 10.92
CA VAL A 40 -2.93 9.30 10.17
C VAL A 40 -2.42 10.66 10.63
N TYR A 41 -1.16 10.71 11.01
CA TYR A 41 -0.43 11.91 11.38
C TYR A 41 0.79 12.08 10.48
N THR A 42 1.27 13.31 10.40
CA THR A 42 2.56 13.61 9.79
C THR A 42 3.58 13.95 10.86
N TYR A 43 4.85 13.72 10.57
CA TYR A 43 5.95 14.12 11.42
C TYR A 43 7.16 14.52 10.59
N ASN A 44 8.01 15.38 11.15
CA ASN A 44 9.25 15.80 10.51
C ASN A 44 10.36 14.80 10.80
N GLU A 45 10.59 13.87 9.87
CA GLU A 45 11.69 12.91 9.97
C GLU A 45 12.87 13.34 9.12
N LYS A 46 14.02 13.50 9.79
CA LYS A 46 15.29 13.91 9.16
C LYS A 46 16.07 12.72 8.61
N ASN A 47 15.80 11.51 9.10
CA ASN A 47 16.42 10.29 8.58
C ASN A 47 15.78 9.91 7.23
N PRO A 48 16.51 9.99 6.12
CA PRO A 48 15.98 9.67 4.80
C PRO A 48 15.77 8.16 4.58
N ASN A 49 15.97 7.31 5.58
CA ASN A 49 15.67 5.89 5.46
C ASN A 49 14.32 5.51 6.08
N ILE A 50 13.65 6.40 6.81
CA ILE A 50 12.36 6.11 7.44
C ILE A 50 11.24 6.76 6.62
N SER A 51 10.28 5.95 6.18
CA SER A 51 9.12 6.42 5.40
C SER A 51 7.85 6.57 6.25
N GLY A 52 7.71 5.74 7.27
CA GLY A 52 6.54 5.75 8.12
C GLY A 52 6.71 4.87 9.35
N MET A 53 5.73 4.95 10.25
CA MET A 53 5.66 4.16 11.45
C MET A 53 4.21 3.79 11.75
N LEU A 54 4.00 2.57 12.26
CA LEU A 54 2.71 2.12 12.78
C LEU A 54 2.81 1.89 14.28
N ASN A 55 1.99 2.61 15.04
CA ASN A 55 1.68 2.32 16.43
C ASN A 55 0.37 1.51 16.47
N ALA A 56 0.48 0.19 16.41
CA ALA A 56 -0.67 -0.70 16.32
C ALA A 56 -1.56 -0.63 17.57
N ASN A 57 -0.97 -0.41 18.75
CA ASN A 57 -1.70 -0.33 20.01
C ASN A 57 -2.63 0.88 20.09
N LYS A 58 -2.19 2.03 19.56
CA LYS A 58 -3.01 3.25 19.50
C LYS A 58 -3.75 3.41 18.19
N LYS A 59 -3.52 2.53 17.22
CA LYS A 59 -4.03 2.61 15.84
C LYS A 59 -3.62 3.93 15.18
N GLU A 60 -2.34 4.25 15.22
CA GLU A 60 -1.80 5.50 14.68
C GLU A 60 -0.75 5.19 13.60
N ILE A 61 -0.87 5.88 12.47
CA ILE A 61 0.07 5.87 11.36
C ILE A 61 0.78 7.21 11.35
N PHE A 62 2.11 7.20 11.27
CA PHE A 62 2.94 8.41 11.15
C PHE A 62 3.67 8.38 9.81
N ILE A 63 3.57 9.47 9.05
CA ILE A 63 4.18 9.58 7.71
C ILE A 63 5.13 10.77 7.67
N ASN A 64 6.27 10.59 7.01
CA ASN A 64 7.24 11.68 6.85
C ASN A 64 6.65 12.82 6.01
N GLU A 65 6.49 14.00 6.60
CA GLU A 65 5.91 15.17 5.92
C GLU A 65 6.77 15.69 4.77
N ASN A 66 8.07 15.36 4.78
CA ASN A 66 9.02 15.77 3.75
C ASN A 66 8.93 14.90 2.48
N ASP A 67 8.19 13.78 2.49
CA ASP A 67 8.00 12.94 1.31
C ASP A 67 6.97 13.55 0.34
N LEU A 68 7.16 13.32 -0.97
CA LEU A 68 6.20 13.75 -1.98
C LEU A 68 4.82 13.12 -1.76
N PRO A 69 3.70 13.79 -2.14
CA PRO A 69 2.34 13.29 -1.89
C PRO A 69 2.08 11.87 -2.38
N LEU A 70 2.59 11.50 -3.55
CA LEU A 70 2.44 10.14 -4.10
C LEU A 70 3.17 9.08 -3.26
N ARG A 71 4.32 9.45 -2.66
CA ARG A 71 5.06 8.59 -1.75
C ARG A 71 4.34 8.49 -0.40
N GLN A 72 3.84 9.60 0.14
CA GLN A 72 3.03 9.59 1.36
C GLN A 72 1.82 8.66 1.19
N LYS A 73 1.11 8.74 0.05
CA LYS A 73 0.00 7.83 -0.28
C LYS A 73 0.41 6.36 -0.25
N PHE A 74 1.54 6.01 -0.86
CA PHE A 74 2.07 4.65 -0.84
C PHE A 74 2.44 4.21 0.57
N SER A 75 3.11 5.06 1.35
CA SER A 75 3.49 4.78 2.73
C SER A 75 2.26 4.57 3.63
N ILE A 76 1.20 5.36 3.49
CA ILE A 76 -0.06 5.13 4.22
C ILE A 76 -0.65 3.76 3.84
N ALA A 77 -0.72 3.43 2.55
CA ALA A 77 -1.20 2.13 2.09
C ALA A 77 -0.34 0.97 2.62
N HIS A 78 0.97 1.18 2.75
CA HIS A 78 1.92 0.23 3.34
C HIS A 78 1.66 0.01 4.83
N GLU A 79 1.49 1.08 5.63
CA GLU A 79 1.16 0.94 7.05
C GLU A 79 -0.23 0.32 7.29
N ILE A 80 -1.20 0.58 6.40
CA ILE A 80 -2.48 -0.14 6.39
C ILE A 80 -2.23 -1.64 6.16
N GLY A 81 -1.29 -1.99 5.26
CA GLY A 81 -0.86 -3.38 5.03
C GLY A 81 -0.34 -4.05 6.30
N HIS A 82 0.58 -3.40 7.03
CA HIS A 82 1.03 -3.91 8.33
C HIS A 82 -0.12 -4.09 9.32
N TRP A 83 -1.00 -3.10 9.43
CA TRP A 83 -2.17 -3.22 10.32
C TRP A 83 -3.03 -4.42 9.94
N VAL A 84 -3.44 -4.53 8.68
CA VAL A 84 -4.39 -5.55 8.21
C VAL A 84 -3.79 -6.95 8.25
N LEU A 85 -2.54 -7.12 7.82
CA LEU A 85 -1.91 -8.43 7.66
C LEU A 85 -1.26 -8.96 8.94
N ASP A 86 -0.69 -8.06 9.76
CA ASP A 86 0.14 -8.47 10.89
C ASP A 86 -0.50 -8.19 12.24
N TYR A 87 -1.34 -7.15 12.41
CA TYR A 87 -1.74 -6.68 13.75
C TYR A 87 -3.24 -6.71 14.06
N LYS A 88 -4.12 -6.62 13.05
CA LYS A 88 -5.58 -6.55 13.22
C LYS A 88 -6.17 -7.73 13.99
N SER A 89 -5.57 -8.91 13.86
CA SER A 89 -6.05 -10.17 14.47
C SER A 89 -5.25 -10.59 15.72
N ILE A 90 -4.27 -9.78 16.15
CA ILE A 90 -3.45 -10.08 17.32
C ILE A 90 -4.08 -9.41 18.55
N ALA A 91 -4.23 -10.16 19.65
CA ALA A 91 -4.64 -9.58 20.92
C ALA A 91 -3.62 -8.52 21.37
N PRO A 92 -4.05 -7.38 21.94
CA PRO A 92 -3.13 -6.29 22.30
C PRO A 92 -2.03 -6.81 23.25
N GLN A 93 -0.81 -6.93 22.72
CA GLN A 93 0.40 -7.17 23.50
C GLN A 93 1.03 -5.82 23.84
N LYS A 94 1.83 -5.75 24.91
CA LYS A 94 2.49 -4.51 25.32
C LYS A 94 3.40 -4.00 24.19
N ASP A 95 3.19 -2.73 23.84
CA ASP A 95 4.02 -1.83 23.03
C ASP A 95 4.52 -2.36 21.66
N ILE A 96 3.60 -2.54 20.71
CA ILE A 96 3.94 -2.82 19.30
C ILE A 96 4.08 -1.50 18.52
N PHE A 97 5.33 -1.15 18.22
CA PHE A 97 5.72 -0.07 17.32
C PHE A 97 6.54 -0.63 16.16
N GLU A 98 6.06 -0.47 14.94
CA GLU A 98 6.78 -0.82 13.71
C GLU A 98 7.39 0.44 13.09
N ILE A 99 8.65 0.37 12.67
CA ILE A 99 9.33 1.43 11.92
C ILE A 99 9.59 0.89 10.52
N SER A 100 9.03 1.56 9.52
CA SER A 100 9.19 1.14 8.12
C SER A 100 10.35 1.88 7.47
N TYR A 101 11.29 1.08 6.97
CA TYR A 101 12.51 1.55 6.32
C TYR A 101 12.40 1.44 4.80
N ARG A 102 13.00 2.40 4.08
CA ARG A 102 12.98 2.46 2.61
C ARG A 102 13.80 1.36 1.94
N ASN A 103 14.77 0.77 2.63
CA ASN A 103 15.64 -0.32 2.16
C ASN A 103 15.56 -1.51 3.12
N VAL A 104 15.39 -2.72 2.59
CA VAL A 104 15.18 -3.94 3.38
C VAL A 104 16.44 -4.82 3.38
N ILE A 105 16.87 -5.32 4.55
CA ILE A 105 18.22 -5.95 4.73
C ILE A 105 18.16 -7.34 5.45
N SER A 106 17.01 -7.81 5.94
CA SER A 106 16.85 -9.16 6.55
C SER A 106 15.37 -9.48 6.81
N LYS A 107 15.01 -10.68 7.34
CA LYS A 107 13.66 -11.21 7.75
C LYS A 107 12.46 -10.24 7.91
N GLN A 108 12.66 -9.01 8.37
CA GLN A 108 11.75 -7.86 8.12
C GLN A 108 11.25 -7.84 6.66
N GLU A 109 12.11 -8.21 5.70
CA GLU A 109 11.88 -8.44 4.28
C GLU A 109 10.55 -9.11 3.97
N LEU A 110 10.14 -10.17 4.68
CA LEU A 110 8.87 -10.82 4.35
C LEU A 110 7.66 -10.01 4.82
N LYS A 111 7.72 -9.29 5.94
CA LYS A 111 6.66 -8.36 6.36
C LYS A 111 6.59 -7.16 5.42
N GLU A 112 7.73 -6.51 5.19
CA GLU A 112 7.86 -5.36 4.30
C GLU A 112 7.44 -5.70 2.86
N VAL A 113 7.85 -6.85 2.32
CA VAL A 113 7.45 -7.30 0.97
C VAL A 113 5.95 -7.55 0.91
N ARG A 114 5.35 -8.14 1.95
CA ARG A 114 3.89 -8.34 2.00
C ARG A 114 3.15 -7.01 2.12
N ALA A 115 3.62 -6.07 2.94
CA ALA A 115 3.05 -4.73 3.10
C ALA A 115 3.18 -3.90 1.81
N ASN A 116 4.33 -3.96 1.13
CA ASN A 116 4.54 -3.33 -0.18
C ASN A 116 3.62 -3.93 -1.25
N HIS A 117 3.49 -5.26 -1.30
CA HIS A 117 2.60 -5.93 -2.22
C HIS A 117 1.13 -5.57 -1.95
N PHE A 118 0.73 -5.54 -0.67
CA PHE A 118 -0.59 -5.09 -0.24
C PHE A 118 -0.84 -3.64 -0.67
N ALA A 119 0.09 -2.74 -0.42
CA ALA A 119 -0.02 -1.32 -0.78
C ALA A 119 -0.20 -1.13 -2.28
N ALA A 120 0.60 -1.83 -3.10
CA ALA A 120 0.50 -1.82 -4.54
C ALA A 120 -0.88 -2.34 -5.02
N CYS A 121 -1.36 -3.47 -4.47
CA CYS A 121 -2.68 -4.00 -4.79
C CYS A 121 -3.82 -3.07 -4.35
N LEU A 122 -3.69 -2.39 -3.20
CA LEU A 122 -4.71 -1.49 -2.67
C LEU A 122 -4.90 -0.26 -3.56
N ILE A 123 -3.80 0.39 -3.96
CA ILE A 123 -3.87 1.65 -4.73
C ILE A 123 -3.90 1.43 -6.25
N MET A 124 -3.51 0.23 -6.72
CA MET A 124 -3.56 -0.21 -8.11
C MET A 124 -4.18 -1.63 -8.19
N PRO A 125 -5.48 -1.78 -7.91
CA PRO A 125 -6.15 -3.08 -8.01
C PRO A 125 -6.12 -3.55 -9.45
N GLU A 126 -6.02 -4.87 -9.65
CA GLU A 126 -5.73 -5.47 -10.96
C GLU A 126 -6.71 -5.05 -12.05
N GLU A 127 -8.01 -5.19 -11.79
CA GLU A 127 -9.06 -4.87 -12.75
C GLU A 127 -9.05 -3.39 -13.16
N GLU A 128 -8.96 -2.47 -12.20
CA GLU A 128 -8.90 -1.04 -12.54
C GLU A 128 -7.58 -0.69 -13.22
N THR A 129 -6.47 -1.33 -12.85
CA THR A 129 -5.17 -1.07 -13.48
C THR A 129 -5.22 -1.47 -14.96
N LYS A 130 -5.74 -2.67 -15.28
CA LYS A 130 -5.93 -3.12 -16.67
C LYS A 130 -6.86 -2.21 -17.45
N LYS A 131 -7.98 -1.82 -16.85
CA LYS A 131 -8.96 -0.92 -17.45
C LYS A 131 -8.34 0.46 -17.73
N ALA A 132 -7.68 1.06 -16.75
CA ALA A 132 -7.01 2.35 -16.89
C ALA A 132 -5.90 2.29 -17.95
N TRP A 133 -5.14 1.19 -17.97
CA TRP A 133 -4.09 0.95 -18.97
C TRP A 133 -4.65 0.98 -20.40
N ALA A 134 -5.74 0.24 -20.64
CA ALA A 134 -6.40 0.23 -21.93
C ALA A 134 -7.05 1.57 -22.29
N LEU A 135 -7.74 2.23 -21.35
CA LEU A 135 -8.43 3.51 -21.59
C LEU A 135 -7.48 4.67 -21.88
N ASN A 136 -6.26 4.62 -21.34
CA ASN A 136 -5.22 5.61 -21.61
C ASN A 136 -4.27 5.19 -22.74
N ASN A 137 -4.73 4.32 -23.66
CA ASN A 137 -3.97 3.89 -24.83
C ASN A 137 -2.58 3.32 -24.51
N TYR A 138 -2.45 2.62 -23.39
CA TYR A 138 -1.18 2.04 -22.96
C TYR A 138 -0.08 3.11 -22.73
N ASP A 139 -0.49 4.31 -22.31
CA ASP A 139 0.43 5.36 -21.90
C ASP A 139 0.69 5.32 -20.38
N ILE A 140 1.97 5.22 -20.02
CA ILE A 140 2.39 5.05 -18.63
C ILE A 140 2.15 6.31 -17.79
N ASP A 141 2.31 7.50 -18.38
CA ASP A 141 2.23 8.76 -17.66
C ASP A 141 0.75 9.12 -17.40
N ASP A 142 -0.13 8.93 -18.40
CA ASP A 142 -1.57 9.15 -18.25
C ASP A 142 -2.21 8.12 -17.32
N THR A 143 -1.79 6.85 -17.39
CA THR A 143 -2.28 5.81 -16.46
C THR A 143 -1.82 6.07 -15.02
N ALA A 144 -0.56 6.48 -14.83
CA ALA A 144 -0.04 6.82 -13.50
C ALA A 144 -0.75 8.04 -12.92
N LYS A 145 -1.07 9.03 -13.77
CA LYS A 145 -1.84 10.21 -13.39
C LYS A 145 -3.27 9.84 -12.97
N TYR A 146 -3.95 8.96 -13.73
CA TYR A 146 -5.29 8.49 -13.40
C TYR A 146 -5.35 7.78 -12.03
N LEU A 147 -4.43 6.86 -11.77
CA LEU A 147 -4.37 6.12 -10.50
C LEU A 147 -3.75 6.96 -9.36
N SER A 148 -3.19 8.13 -9.67
CA SER A 148 -2.41 8.98 -8.76
C SER A 148 -1.33 8.17 -8.04
N VAL A 149 -0.41 7.64 -8.84
CA VAL A 149 0.78 6.86 -8.41
C VAL A 149 2.01 7.34 -9.19
N SER A 150 3.21 6.96 -8.74
CA SER A 150 4.42 7.26 -9.51
C SER A 150 4.52 6.38 -10.75
N ARG A 151 5.16 6.89 -11.81
CA ARG A 151 5.49 6.11 -13.02
C ARG A 151 6.18 4.80 -12.68
N SER A 152 7.19 4.85 -11.80
CA SER A 152 7.94 3.66 -11.37
C SER A 152 7.06 2.62 -10.67
N ALA A 153 6.17 3.04 -9.75
CA ALA A 153 5.27 2.12 -9.07
C ALA A 153 4.30 1.45 -10.05
N LEU A 154 3.77 2.21 -11.01
CA LEU A 154 2.92 1.66 -12.06
C LEU A 154 3.69 0.70 -12.97
N THR A 155 4.91 1.03 -13.39
CA THR A 155 5.74 0.12 -14.20
C THR A 155 5.93 -1.23 -13.52
N PHE A 156 6.30 -1.24 -12.23
CA PHE A 156 6.39 -2.49 -11.46
C PHE A 156 5.05 -3.22 -11.37
N ARG A 157 3.94 -2.51 -11.23
CA ARG A 157 2.61 -3.12 -11.18
C ARG A 157 2.23 -3.77 -12.51
N LEU A 158 2.43 -3.08 -13.62
CA LEU A 158 2.14 -3.59 -14.96
C LEU A 158 3.00 -4.82 -15.30
N ASP A 159 4.30 -4.79 -14.96
CA ASP A 159 5.20 -5.95 -15.10
C ASP A 159 4.71 -7.16 -14.29
N ASN A 160 4.36 -6.96 -13.01
CA ASN A 160 3.80 -8.01 -12.16
C ASN A 160 2.47 -8.58 -12.69
N LEU A 161 1.72 -7.80 -13.47
CA LEU A 161 0.48 -8.22 -14.13
C LEU A 161 0.71 -8.81 -15.54
N GLY A 162 1.96 -8.85 -16.01
CA GLY A 162 2.32 -9.35 -17.34
C GLY A 162 1.92 -8.43 -18.50
N LEU A 163 1.70 -7.13 -18.24
CA LEU A 163 1.17 -6.17 -19.22
C LEU A 163 2.25 -5.38 -19.97
N LEU A 164 3.52 -5.53 -19.60
CA LEU A 164 4.67 -4.87 -20.27
C LEU A 164 5.43 -5.79 -21.23
N ASN A 165 4.98 -7.04 -21.38
CA ASN A 165 5.61 -8.03 -22.25
C ASN A 165 4.72 -8.29 -23.47
N GLU A 166 4.78 -7.40 -24.46
CA GLU A 166 4.42 -7.66 -25.88
C GLU A 166 5.42 -6.96 -26.82
#